data_AF-A0A4Z0M5J8-F1
#
_entry.id   AF-A0A4Z0M5J8-F1
#
_cell.length_a   1.000
_cell.length_b   1.000
_cell.length_c   1.000
_cell.angle_alpha   90.00
_cell.angle_beta   90.00
_cell.angle_gamma   90.00
#
_symmetry.space_group_name_H-M   'P 1'
#
loop_
_entity.id
_entity.type
_entity.pdbx_description
1 polymer ?
#
loop_
_entity_poly.entity_id
_entity_poly.type
_entity_poly.pdbx_seq_one_letter_code
_entity_poly.pdbx_strand_id
1 'polypeptide(L)'
;MRWEDIDKQLCSVARSLSVVGERWTMLIIRDAFLGTRRFDQFQANLGITRHRLSERLAKLVEAGVLVKVPYSDRPLRHEYRLTRKGLGLYPVLLTLARWGDEWMDQGEGPPLEYFHHKCGHMTRPVLACSECNAPLRPEEVSPQVGPPLRALARQVAEGGEVPEGMGALLKLASRETQDA
;
A
#
# COMPACT_ATOMS: atom_id res chain seq x y z
N MET A 1 -11.45 1.03 -18.33
CA MET A 1 -11.13 0.28 -17.09
C MET A 1 -12.11 0.73 -16.04
N ARG A 2 -12.97 -0.17 -15.54
CA ARG A 2 -13.84 0.14 -14.41
C ARG A 2 -13.04 -0.02 -13.12
N TRP A 3 -13.04 1.02 -12.28
CA TRP A 3 -12.35 1.01 -10.98
C TRP A 3 -12.85 -0.11 -10.05
N GLU A 4 -14.08 -0.57 -10.26
CA GLU A 4 -14.76 -1.63 -9.49
C GLU A 4 -14.14 -3.02 -9.64
N ASP A 5 -13.35 -3.27 -10.69
CA ASP A 5 -12.71 -4.57 -10.95
C ASP A 5 -11.17 -4.52 -10.74
N ILE A 6 -10.66 -3.46 -10.10
CA ILE A 6 -9.21 -3.23 -9.96
C ILE A 6 -8.54 -4.26 -9.04
N ASP A 7 -9.31 -4.85 -8.11
CA ASP A 7 -8.90 -5.94 -7.21
C ASP A 7 -8.70 -7.29 -7.93
N LYS A 8 -9.30 -7.46 -9.11
CA LYS A 8 -9.19 -8.68 -9.93
C LYS A 8 -8.05 -8.61 -10.95
N GLN A 9 -7.34 -7.49 -11.03
CA GLN A 9 -6.24 -7.31 -11.97
C GLN A 9 -5.05 -8.20 -11.61
N LEU A 10 -4.34 -8.75 -12.59
CA LEU A 10 -3.09 -9.46 -12.29
C LEU A 10 -1.99 -8.50 -11.81
N CYS A 11 -2.06 -7.22 -12.16
CA CYS A 11 -1.15 -6.20 -11.69
C CYS A 11 -1.28 -6.01 -10.17
N SER A 12 -0.24 -6.38 -9.42
CA SER A 12 -0.25 -6.25 -7.96
C SER A 12 -0.40 -4.80 -7.49
N VAL A 13 0.16 -3.82 -8.20
CA VAL A 13 -0.03 -2.39 -7.88
C VAL A 13 -1.50 -2.00 -7.99
N ALA A 14 -2.18 -2.41 -9.07
CA ALA A 14 -3.60 -2.15 -9.26
C ALA A 14 -4.44 -2.77 -8.13
N ARG A 15 -4.17 -4.03 -7.78
CA ARG A 15 -4.85 -4.69 -6.65
C ARG A 15 -4.61 -3.99 -5.33
N SER A 16 -3.39 -3.52 -5.06
CA SER A 16 -3.10 -2.74 -3.87
C SER A 16 -3.89 -1.43 -3.84
N LEU A 17 -4.03 -0.75 -4.98
CA LEU A 17 -4.79 0.50 -5.11
C LEU A 17 -6.29 0.32 -4.84
N SER A 18 -6.86 -0.87 -5.00
CA SER A 18 -8.24 -1.14 -4.56
C SER A 18 -8.44 -0.91 -3.07
N VAL A 19 -7.37 -1.10 -2.28
CA VAL A 19 -7.36 -0.93 -0.83
C VAL A 19 -6.85 0.45 -0.44
N VAL A 20 -5.65 0.83 -0.94
CA VAL A 20 -4.94 2.04 -0.47
C VAL A 20 -5.13 3.27 -1.33
N GLY A 21 -5.75 3.14 -2.51
CA GLY A 21 -5.91 4.23 -3.48
C GLY A 21 -6.96 5.28 -3.09
N GLU A 22 -7.66 5.09 -1.97
CA GLU A 22 -8.58 6.09 -1.45
C GLU A 22 -7.84 7.07 -0.52
N ARG A 23 -8.07 8.38 -0.72
CA ARG A 23 -7.33 9.50 -0.12
C ARG A 23 -7.13 9.41 1.40
N TRP A 24 -8.12 8.93 2.14
CA TRP A 24 -8.08 8.89 3.60
C TRP A 24 -7.41 7.63 4.14
N THR A 25 -7.26 6.59 3.32
CA THR A 25 -6.78 5.28 3.79
C THR A 25 -5.39 5.38 4.39
N MET A 26 -4.42 5.98 3.68
CA MET A 26 -3.06 6.09 4.22
C MET A 26 -2.97 7.03 5.43
N LEU A 27 -3.87 8.01 5.57
CA LEU A 27 -3.94 8.87 6.75
C LEU A 27 -4.50 8.13 7.97
N ILE A 28 -5.52 7.30 7.79
CA ILE A 28 -6.03 6.40 8.85
C ILE A 28 -4.93 5.43 9.28
N ILE A 29 -4.19 4.85 8.32
CA ILE A 29 -3.10 3.92 8.61
C ILE A 29 -1.95 4.62 9.36
N ARG A 30 -1.56 5.84 8.96
CA ARG A 30 -0.60 6.68 9.68
C ARG A 30 -1.01 6.84 11.14
N ASP A 31 -2.24 7.29 11.39
CA ASP A 31 -2.74 7.51 12.74
C ASP A 31 -2.79 6.21 13.56
N ALA A 32 -3.09 5.08 12.91
CA ALA A 32 -3.08 3.77 13.57
C ALA A 32 -1.67 3.34 14.00
N PHE A 33 -0.64 3.61 13.18
CA PHE A 33 0.76 3.41 13.57
C PHE A 33 1.21 4.35 14.70
N LEU A 34 0.65 5.56 14.75
CA LEU A 34 0.83 6.51 15.86
C LEU A 34 0.00 6.15 17.12
N GLY A 35 -0.67 4.99 17.12
CA GLY A 35 -1.38 4.46 18.28
C GLY A 35 -2.86 4.82 18.36
N THR A 36 -3.41 5.50 17.36
CA THR A 36 -4.85 5.78 17.29
C THR A 36 -5.64 4.50 17.05
N ARG A 37 -6.61 4.19 17.91
CA ARG A 37 -7.44 2.98 17.79
C ARG A 37 -8.93 3.25 17.86
N ARG A 38 -9.36 4.42 18.32
CA ARG A 38 -10.78 4.73 18.58
C ARG A 38 -11.35 5.62 17.47
N PHE A 39 -12.61 5.40 17.14
CA PHE A 39 -13.31 6.14 16.08
C PHE A 39 -13.26 7.65 16.29
N ASP A 40 -13.61 8.13 17.48
CA ASP A 40 -13.64 9.58 17.75
C ASP A 40 -12.25 10.21 17.70
N GLN A 41 -11.19 9.46 18.03
CA GLN A 41 -9.82 9.95 17.90
C GLN A 41 -9.40 10.07 16.44
N PHE A 42 -9.70 9.06 15.61
CA PHE A 42 -9.48 9.17 14.16
C PHE A 42 -10.26 10.36 13.56
N GLN A 43 -11.51 10.55 13.99
CA GLN A 43 -12.34 11.64 13.50
C GLN A 43 -11.74 13.00 13.89
N ALA A 44 -11.32 13.16 15.15
CA ALA A 44 -10.71 14.38 15.65
C ALA A 44 -9.38 14.70 14.95
N ASN A 45 -8.50 13.71 14.77
CA ASN A 45 -7.20 13.90 14.14
C ASN A 45 -7.29 14.25 12.64
N LEU A 46 -8.22 13.61 11.92
CA LEU A 46 -8.30 13.70 10.46
C LEU A 46 -9.26 14.79 9.97
N GLY A 47 -10.15 15.30 10.83
CA GLY A 47 -11.18 16.28 10.45
C GLY A 47 -12.18 15.77 9.40
N ILE A 48 -12.18 14.46 9.15
CA ILE A 48 -13.04 13.81 8.17
C ILE A 48 -14.48 13.68 8.72
N THR A 49 -15.48 13.67 7.83
CA THR A 49 -16.86 13.41 8.24
C THR A 49 -17.02 12.01 8.83
N ARG A 50 -17.87 11.89 9.86
CA ARG A 50 -18.15 10.59 10.52
C ARG A 50 -18.61 9.52 9.54
N HIS A 51 -19.48 9.88 8.58
CA HIS A 51 -19.96 8.97 7.55
C HIS A 51 -18.80 8.41 6.71
N ARG A 52 -17.93 9.27 6.20
CA ARG A 52 -16.78 8.85 5.37
C ARG A 52 -15.79 8.01 6.18
N LEU A 53 -15.51 8.39 7.43
CA LEU A 53 -14.65 7.59 8.31
C LEU A 53 -15.22 6.20 8.56
N SER A 54 -16.52 6.11 8.83
CA SER A 54 -17.21 4.83 9.03
C SER A 54 -17.09 3.95 7.79
N GLU A 55 -17.36 4.50 6.61
CA GLU A 55 -17.20 3.81 5.32
C GLU A 55 -15.76 3.29 5.14
N ARG A 56 -14.75 4.13 5.44
CA ARG A 56 -13.35 3.75 5.27
C ARG A 56 -12.87 2.71 6.24
N LEU A 57 -13.21 2.82 7.52
CA LEU A 57 -12.87 1.83 8.53
C LEU A 57 -13.54 0.49 8.24
N ALA A 58 -14.80 0.49 7.79
CA ALA A 58 -15.49 -0.72 7.38
C ALA A 58 -14.76 -1.42 6.22
N LYS A 59 -14.41 -0.68 5.16
CA LYS A 59 -13.65 -1.22 4.03
C LYS A 59 -12.27 -1.77 4.43
N LEU A 60 -11.59 -1.13 5.37
CA LEU A 60 -10.29 -1.62 5.87
C LEU A 60 -10.45 -2.89 6.72
N VAL A 61 -11.55 -3.03 7.45
CA VAL A 61 -11.89 -4.26 8.18
C VAL A 61 -12.25 -5.39 7.21
N GLU A 62 -13.08 -5.11 6.21
CA GLU A 62 -13.44 -6.06 5.15
C GLU A 62 -12.21 -6.54 4.37
N ALA A 63 -11.30 -5.63 4.03
CA ALA A 63 -10.03 -5.95 3.39
C ALA A 63 -9.04 -6.69 4.32
N GLY A 64 -9.38 -6.90 5.60
CA GLY A 64 -8.53 -7.54 6.60
C GLY A 64 -7.29 -6.74 6.98
N VAL A 65 -7.26 -5.44 6.70
CA VAL A 65 -6.17 -4.51 7.07
C VAL A 65 -6.30 -4.12 8.54
N LEU A 66 -7.54 -3.87 8.98
CA LEU A 66 -7.88 -3.62 10.36
C LEU A 66 -8.76 -4.76 10.90
N VAL A 67 -8.80 -4.91 12.22
CA VAL A 67 -9.80 -5.70 12.92
C VAL A 67 -10.52 -4.82 13.94
N LYS A 68 -11.83 -4.97 14.03
CA LYS A 68 -12.68 -4.28 15.00
C LYS A 68 -12.85 -5.17 16.23
N VAL A 69 -12.34 -4.73 17.38
CA VAL A 69 -12.28 -5.54 18.61
C VAL A 69 -13.04 -4.80 19.72
N PRO A 70 -13.92 -5.47 20.48
CA PRO A 70 -14.51 -4.87 21.67
C PRO A 70 -13.43 -4.64 22.73
N TYR A 71 -13.45 -3.47 23.37
CA TYR A 71 -12.54 -3.15 24.49
C TYR A 71 -13.28 -2.81 25.78
N SER A 72 -14.61 -2.72 25.73
CA SER A 72 -15.49 -2.49 26.85
C SER A 72 -16.83 -3.11 26.53
N ASP A 73 -17.41 -3.85 27.47
CA ASP A 73 -18.69 -4.53 27.28
C ASP A 73 -19.88 -3.70 27.78
N ARG A 74 -19.63 -2.66 28.60
CA ARG A 74 -20.67 -1.79 29.20
C ARG A 74 -20.20 -0.33 29.36
N PRO A 75 -20.54 0.59 28.44
CA PRO A 75 -21.21 0.34 27.16
C PRO A 75 -20.30 -0.44 26.20
N LEU A 76 -20.90 -1.16 25.24
CA LEU A 76 -20.14 -1.86 24.20
C LEU A 76 -19.36 -0.85 23.35
N ARG A 77 -18.04 -0.86 23.47
CA ARG A 77 -17.15 0.01 22.68
C ARG A 77 -16.13 -0.82 21.91
N HIS A 78 -15.82 -0.34 20.72
CA HIS A 78 -14.89 -1.01 19.82
C HIS A 78 -13.69 -0.13 19.54
N GLU A 79 -12.58 -0.79 19.27
CA GLU A 79 -11.39 -0.18 18.73
C GLU A 79 -10.93 -0.92 17.47
N TYR A 80 -10.14 -0.24 16.66
CA TYR A 80 -9.58 -0.74 15.42
C TYR A 80 -8.10 -1.02 15.63
N ARG A 81 -7.67 -2.24 15.33
CA ARG A 81 -6.26 -2.66 15.44
C ARG A 81 -5.74 -3.08 14.08
N LEU A 82 -4.48 -2.75 13.78
CA LEU A 82 -3.78 -3.26 12.60
C LEU A 82 -3.65 -4.78 12.70
N THR A 83 -3.99 -5.47 11.61
CA THR A 83 -3.69 -6.90 11.45
C THR A 83 -2.26 -7.07 10.92
N ARG A 84 -1.80 -8.32 10.73
CA ARG A 84 -0.54 -8.59 10.01
C ARG A 84 -0.53 -7.95 8.60
N LYS A 85 -1.66 -7.98 7.89
CA LYS A 85 -1.80 -7.32 6.57
C LYS A 85 -1.69 -5.81 6.70
N GLY A 86 -2.30 -5.21 7.72
CA GLY A 86 -2.18 -3.78 8.00
C GLY A 86 -0.78 -3.34 8.40
N LEU A 87 -0.08 -4.12 9.22
CA LEU A 87 1.33 -3.87 9.57
C LEU A 87 2.23 -3.90 8.33
N GLY A 88 1.89 -4.73 7.32
CA GLY A 88 2.58 -4.76 6.03
C GLY A 88 2.52 -3.46 5.23
N LEU A 89 1.66 -2.50 5.60
CA LEU A 89 1.62 -1.16 4.98
C LEU A 89 2.67 -0.19 5.55
N TYR A 90 3.39 -0.57 6.61
CA TYR A 90 4.40 0.31 7.22
C TYR A 90 5.49 0.78 6.23
N PRO A 91 6.10 -0.11 5.41
CA PRO A 91 7.09 0.34 4.43
C PRO A 91 6.49 1.31 3.40
N VAL A 92 5.26 1.05 2.94
CA VAL A 92 4.55 1.93 1.99
C VAL A 92 4.34 3.32 2.60
N LEU A 93 3.92 3.39 3.86
CA LEU A 93 3.74 4.64 4.59
C LEU A 93 5.06 5.42 4.69
N LEU A 94 6.14 4.78 5.12
CA LEU A 94 7.44 5.45 5.29
C LEU A 94 8.01 5.95 3.96
N THR A 95 7.94 5.15 2.89
CA THR A 95 8.45 5.57 1.58
C THR A 95 7.59 6.67 0.97
N LEU A 96 6.27 6.66 1.20
CA LEU A 96 5.38 7.75 0.80
C LEU A 96 5.68 9.05 1.57
N ALA A 97 5.92 8.95 2.89
CA ALA A 97 6.31 10.10 3.71
C ALA A 97 7.62 10.71 3.20
N ARG A 98 8.66 9.88 2.98
CA ARG A 98 9.94 10.33 2.42
C ARG A 98 9.78 11.06 1.09
N TRP A 99 8.92 10.56 0.20
CA TRP A 99 8.65 11.25 -1.07
C TRP A 99 8.01 12.63 -0.83
N GLY A 100 7.06 12.74 0.10
CA GLY A 100 6.50 14.02 0.51
C GLY A 100 7.54 14.97 1.10
N ASP A 101 8.41 14.47 1.98
CA ASP A 101 9.49 15.25 2.59
C ASP A 101 10.52 15.77 1.56
N GLU A 102 10.70 15.06 0.45
CA GLU A 102 11.67 15.43 -0.58
C GLU A 102 11.11 16.43 -1.60
N TRP A 103 9.81 16.35 -1.90
CA TRP A 103 9.22 17.07 -3.03
C TRP A 103 8.15 18.09 -2.63
N MET A 104 7.66 18.05 -1.39
CA MET A 104 6.49 18.82 -0.95
C MET A 104 6.71 19.56 0.37
N ASP A 105 7.94 19.63 0.88
CA ASP A 105 8.29 20.22 2.18
C ASP A 105 8.32 21.76 2.18
N GLN A 106 8.29 22.39 1.00
CA GLN A 106 8.36 23.85 0.84
C GLN A 106 9.59 24.49 1.50
N GLY A 107 10.68 23.72 1.68
CA GLY A 107 11.89 24.17 2.36
C GLY A 107 11.82 24.16 3.89
N GLU A 108 10.76 23.64 4.49
CA GLU A 108 10.61 23.51 5.95
C GLU A 108 11.20 22.20 6.49
N GLY A 109 11.50 21.24 5.62
CA GLY A 109 11.96 19.90 6.00
C GLY A 109 10.83 18.95 6.42
N PRO A 110 11.17 17.71 6.85
CA PRO A 110 10.20 16.69 7.17
C PRO A 110 9.42 17.04 8.46
N PRO A 111 8.09 16.93 8.48
CA PRO A 111 7.30 17.18 9.69
C PRO A 111 7.48 16.08 10.75
N LEU A 112 8.01 14.91 10.35
CA LEU A 112 8.33 13.80 11.24
C LEU A 112 9.70 13.23 10.89
N GLU A 113 10.58 13.17 11.89
CA GLU A 113 11.82 12.42 11.78
C GLU A 113 11.69 11.05 12.44
N TYR A 114 12.34 10.03 11.88
CA TYR A 114 12.23 8.65 12.37
C TYR A 114 13.49 8.24 13.13
N PHE A 115 13.32 7.61 14.28
CA PHE A 115 14.42 7.08 15.08
C PHE A 115 14.43 5.54 15.06
N HIS A 116 15.53 4.95 14.63
CA HIS A 116 15.68 3.50 14.65
C HIS A 116 16.18 3.03 16.02
N HIS A 117 15.24 2.65 16.88
CA HIS A 117 15.52 2.24 18.27
C HIS A 117 16.62 1.16 18.42
N LYS A 118 16.74 0.24 17.45
CA LYS A 118 17.73 -0.84 17.54
C LYS A 118 19.18 -0.36 17.41
N CYS A 119 19.44 0.67 16.58
CA CYS A 119 20.80 1.19 16.39
C CYS A 119 21.02 2.58 16.99
N GLY A 120 19.98 3.26 17.46
CA GLY A 120 20.10 4.56 18.13
C GLY A 120 20.30 5.74 17.19
N HIS A 121 19.97 5.62 15.90
CA HIS A 121 20.18 6.68 14.91
C HIS A 121 18.87 7.23 14.37
N MET A 122 18.85 8.54 14.10
CA MET A 122 17.86 9.12 13.19
C MET A 122 18.03 8.49 11.81
N THR A 123 16.93 8.11 11.19
CA THR A 123 16.93 7.30 9.98
C THR A 123 15.94 7.82 8.95
N ARG A 124 16.23 7.49 7.70
CA ARG A 124 15.28 7.61 6.58
C ARG A 124 15.06 6.21 6.00
N PRO A 125 13.85 5.89 5.51
CA PRO A 125 13.61 4.61 4.88
C PRO A 125 14.42 4.50 3.59
N VAL A 126 15.12 3.37 3.39
CA VAL A 126 15.87 3.04 2.17
C VAL A 126 15.36 1.70 1.66
N LEU A 127 15.01 1.63 0.37
CA LEU A 127 14.77 0.36 -0.32
C LEU A 127 16.13 -0.23 -0.69
N ALA A 128 16.38 -1.46 -0.28
CA ALA A 128 17.65 -2.15 -0.50
C ALA A 128 17.44 -3.54 -1.09
N CYS A 129 18.43 -4.02 -1.85
CA CYS A 129 18.48 -5.36 -2.41
C CYS A 129 18.57 -6.39 -1.27
N SER A 130 17.74 -7.45 -1.33
CA SER A 130 17.71 -8.49 -0.30
C SER A 130 18.99 -9.33 -0.22
N GLU A 131 19.78 -9.37 -1.28
CA GLU A 131 20.99 -10.20 -1.37
C GLU A 131 22.24 -9.44 -0.93
N CYS A 132 22.45 -8.22 -1.44
CA CYS A 132 23.67 -7.45 -1.19
C CYS A 132 23.49 -6.24 -0.27
N ASN A 133 22.24 -5.90 0.11
CA ASN A 133 21.87 -4.73 0.92
C ASN A 133 22.22 -3.36 0.32
N ALA A 134 22.66 -3.29 -0.94
CA ALA A 134 22.83 -2.02 -1.65
C ALA A 134 21.46 -1.36 -1.91
N PRO A 135 21.36 -0.01 -1.93
CA PRO A 135 20.12 0.68 -2.30
C PRO A 135 19.63 0.29 -3.69
N LEU A 136 18.32 0.06 -3.83
CA LEU A 136 17.70 -0.21 -5.14
C LEU A 136 17.48 1.10 -5.89
N ARG A 137 18.03 1.21 -7.10
CA ARG A 137 17.82 2.34 -8.01
C ARG A 137 16.96 1.93 -9.21
N PRO A 138 16.08 2.80 -9.73
CA PRO A 138 15.23 2.47 -10.88
C PRO A 138 16.00 1.98 -12.11
N GLU A 139 17.19 2.54 -12.36
CA GLU A 139 18.07 2.17 -13.49
C GLU A 139 18.82 0.84 -13.28
N GLU A 140 18.88 0.33 -12.05
CA GLU A 140 19.58 -0.91 -11.69
C GLU A 140 18.63 -2.11 -11.50
N VAL A 141 17.32 -1.88 -11.60
CA VAL A 141 16.29 -2.89 -11.33
C VAL A 141 15.31 -2.98 -12.49
N SER A 142 15.30 -4.14 -13.16
CA SER A 142 14.32 -4.44 -14.19
C SER A 142 13.29 -5.46 -13.69
N PRO A 143 11.99 -5.21 -13.87
CA PRO A 143 10.98 -6.22 -13.59
C PRO A 143 11.18 -7.42 -14.54
N GLN A 144 10.92 -8.62 -14.02
CA GLN A 144 10.90 -9.86 -14.79
C GLN A 144 9.50 -10.46 -14.77
N VAL A 145 9.12 -11.20 -15.81
CA VAL A 145 7.75 -11.70 -15.92
C VAL A 145 7.52 -12.85 -14.94
N GLY A 146 6.67 -12.59 -13.94
CA GLY A 146 6.24 -13.60 -12.99
C GLY A 146 5.35 -14.68 -13.60
N PRO A 147 5.16 -15.83 -12.92
CA PRO A 147 4.35 -16.94 -13.42
C PRO A 147 2.93 -16.56 -13.86
N PRO A 148 2.15 -15.72 -13.14
CA PRO A 148 0.79 -15.37 -13.56
C PRO A 148 0.74 -14.60 -14.87
N LEU A 149 1.71 -13.71 -15.12
CA LEU A 149 1.75 -12.91 -16.34
C LEU A 149 2.27 -13.73 -17.53
N ARG A 150 3.20 -14.68 -17.29
CA ARG A 150 3.59 -15.69 -18.30
C ARG A 150 2.42 -16.57 -18.72
N ALA A 151 1.61 -17.03 -17.77
CA ALA A 151 0.43 -17.84 -18.06
C ALA A 151 -0.59 -17.06 -18.91
N LEU A 152 -0.85 -15.79 -18.55
CA LEU A 152 -1.73 -14.93 -19.35
C LEU A 152 -1.18 -14.69 -20.76
N ALA A 153 0.13 -14.45 -20.89
CA ALA A 153 0.75 -14.23 -22.20
C ALA A 153 0.59 -15.45 -23.14
N ARG A 154 0.70 -16.67 -22.61
CA ARG A 154 0.43 -17.91 -23.38
C ARG A 154 -1.03 -18.00 -23.81
N GLN A 155 -1.97 -17.77 -22.87
CA GLN A 155 -3.40 -17.79 -23.17
C GLN A 155 -3.76 -16.80 -24.28
N VAL A 156 -3.20 -15.59 -24.25
CA VAL A 156 -3.41 -14.57 -25.30
C VAL A 156 -2.81 -15.01 -26.63
N ALA A 157 -1.60 -15.61 -26.63
CA ALA A 157 -0.99 -16.14 -27.84
C ALA A 157 -1.80 -17.28 -28.48
N GLU A 158 -2.54 -18.05 -27.68
CA GLU A 158 -3.46 -19.10 -28.11
C GLU A 158 -4.84 -18.58 -28.56
N GLY A 159 -5.00 -17.25 -28.69
CA GLY A 159 -6.24 -16.62 -29.16
C GLY A 159 -7.16 -16.10 -28.05
N GLY A 160 -6.70 -16.09 -26.79
CA GLY A 160 -7.43 -15.51 -25.66
C GLY A 160 -7.49 -13.98 -25.69
N GLU A 161 -8.53 -13.42 -25.05
CA GLU A 161 -8.69 -11.97 -24.95
C GLU A 161 -7.64 -11.33 -24.03
N VAL A 162 -7.16 -10.16 -24.43
CA VAL A 162 -6.27 -9.33 -23.62
C VAL A 162 -7.10 -8.56 -22.57
N PRO A 163 -6.86 -8.76 -21.26
CA PRO A 163 -7.56 -7.99 -20.25
C PRO A 163 -7.24 -6.49 -20.36
N GLU A 164 -8.24 -5.66 -20.13
CA GLU A 164 -8.11 -4.21 -20.21
C GLU A 164 -7.02 -3.68 -19.25
N GLY A 165 -6.15 -2.78 -19.74
CA GLY A 165 -5.07 -2.21 -18.93
C GLY A 165 -3.82 -3.07 -18.77
N MET A 166 -3.79 -4.29 -19.32
CA MET A 166 -2.63 -5.20 -19.21
C MET A 166 -1.63 -5.09 -20.37
N GLY A 167 -1.87 -4.20 -21.34
CA GLY A 167 -1.07 -4.10 -22.56
C GLY A 167 0.42 -3.84 -22.33
N ALA A 168 0.79 -2.97 -21.39
CA ALA A 168 2.19 -2.68 -21.08
C ALA A 168 2.89 -3.90 -20.42
N LEU A 169 2.20 -4.59 -19.53
CA LEU A 169 2.72 -5.78 -18.85
C LEU A 169 2.87 -6.96 -19.82
N LEU A 170 1.92 -7.15 -20.73
CA LEU A 170 2.01 -8.19 -21.75
C LEU A 170 3.14 -7.94 -22.76
N LYS A 171 3.38 -6.67 -23.15
CA LYS A 171 4.54 -6.33 -23.99
C LYS A 171 5.87 -6.74 -23.34
N LEU A 172 5.97 -6.67 -22.02
CA LEU A 172 7.15 -7.10 -21.28
C LEU A 172 7.31 -8.64 -21.33
N ALA A 173 6.20 -9.37 -21.21
CA ALA A 173 6.17 -10.83 -21.35
C ALA A 173 6.56 -11.34 -22.75
N SER A 174 6.14 -10.64 -23.80
CA SER A 174 6.48 -11.02 -25.19
C SER A 174 7.94 -10.78 -25.55
N ARG A 175 8.61 -9.81 -24.91
CA ARG A 175 10.04 -9.51 -25.13
C ARG A 175 10.94 -10.59 -24.53
N GLU A 176 10.66 -11.03 -23.30
CA GLU A 176 11.41 -12.12 -22.67
C GLU A 176 11.35 -13.46 -23.44
N THR A 177 10.25 -13.74 -24.15
CA THR A 177 10.14 -14.94 -24.99
C THR A 177 10.90 -14.87 -26.31
N GLN A 178 11.36 -13.69 -26.74
CA GLN A 178 12.17 -13.52 -27.96
C GLN A 178 13.67 -13.60 -27.67
N ASP A 179 14.07 -13.35 -26.42
CA ASP A 179 15.47 -13.34 -25.97
C ASP A 179 15.90 -14.65 -25.27
N ALA A 180 15.04 -15.67 -25.23
CA ALA A 180 15.27 -16.99 -24.61
C ALA A 180 15.22 -18.12 -25.65
#